data_AF-A0A1B6NTX5-F1
#
_entry.id   AF-A0A1B6NTX5-F1
#
_cell.length_a   1.000
_cell.length_b   1.000
_cell.length_c   1.000
_cell.angle_alpha   90.00
_cell.angle_beta   90.00
_cell.angle_gamma   90.00
#
_symmetry.space_group_name_H-M   'P 1'
#
loop_
_entity.id
_entity.type
_entity.pdbx_description
1 polymer ?
#
loop_
_entity_poly.entity_id
_entity_poly.type
_entity_poly.pdbx_seq_one_letter_code
_entity_poly.pdbx_strand_id
1 'polypeptide(L)' 'MDLTLASAADPVLAGFDDIIDVRAPAEYAEDHLPGAINLPVLSDA' A
#
# COMPACT_ATOMS: atom_id res chain seq x y z
N MET A 1 14.25 5.48 -15.98
CA MET A 1 13.93 6.67 -15.17
C MET A 1 13.42 6.08 -13.90
N ASP A 2 14.26 6.08 -12.89
CA ASP A 2 14.06 5.23 -11.72
C ASP A 2 13.40 6.10 -10.67
N LEU A 3 12.19 5.72 -10.27
CA LEU A 3 11.46 6.41 -9.22
C LEU A 3 11.82 5.74 -7.90
N THR A 4 12.59 6.44 -7.08
CA THR A 4 12.86 6.03 -5.70
C THR A 4 11.94 6.80 -4.78
N LEU A 5 10.97 6.11 -4.18
CA LEU A 5 10.10 6.68 -3.16
C LEU A 5 10.75 6.51 -1.79
N ALA A 6 10.87 7.60 -1.04
CA ALA A 6 11.34 7.54 0.34
C ALA A 6 10.20 7.31 1.34
N SER A 7 8.96 7.64 0.96
CA SER A 7 7.78 7.62 1.82
C SER A 7 6.50 7.57 0.99
N ALA A 8 5.42 7.03 1.58
CA ALA A 8 4.07 7.11 1.00
C ALA A 8 3.51 8.54 0.98
N ALA A 9 4.10 9.46 1.75
CA ALA A 9 3.76 10.89 1.74
C ALA A 9 4.63 11.70 0.75
N ASP A 10 5.38 11.04 -0.13
CA ASP A 10 6.20 11.72 -1.14
C ASP A 10 5.32 12.64 -2.01
N PRO A 11 5.71 13.91 -2.25
CA PRO A 11 4.97 14.84 -3.10
C PRO A 11 4.63 14.30 -4.49
N VAL A 12 5.42 13.37 -5.04
CA VAL A 12 5.12 12.73 -6.33
C VAL A 12 3.80 11.95 -6.31
N LEU A 13 3.34 11.55 -5.12
CA LEU A 13 2.07 10.84 -4.92
C LEU A 13 0.90 11.78 -4.58
N ALA A 14 1.12 13.10 -4.49
CA ALA A 14 0.09 14.06 -4.05
C ALA A 14 -1.15 14.17 -4.97
N GLY A 15 -1.13 13.54 -6.15
CA GLY A 15 -2.27 13.44 -7.05
C GLY A 15 -3.16 12.20 -6.83
N PHE A 16 -2.85 11.37 -5.84
CA PHE A 16 -3.60 10.15 -5.52
C PHE A 16 -4.23 10.27 -4.12
N ASP A 17 -5.46 9.80 -3.99
CA ASP A 17 -6.25 9.95 -2.76
C ASP A 17 -6.06 8.77 -1.79
N ASP A 18 -5.87 7.56 -2.32
CA ASP A 18 -5.88 6.32 -1.56
C ASP A 18 -4.66 5.43 -1.83
N ILE A 19 -4.26 4.68 -0.81
CA ILE A 19 -3.24 3.62 -0.90
C ILE A 19 -3.97 2.29 -0.86
N ILE A 20 -3.86 1.48 -1.91
CA ILE A 20 -4.49 0.16 -1.96
C ILE A 20 -3.44 -0.92 -1.72
N ASP A 21 -3.70 -1.77 -0.72
CA ASP A 21 -2.88 -2.95 -0.43
C ASP A 21 -3.55 -4.21 -0.98
N VAL A 22 -2.91 -4.85 -1.95
CA VAL A 22 -3.44 -6.03 -2.67
C VAL A 22 -2.95 -7.37 -2.10
N ARG A 23 -2.14 -7.32 -1.02
CA ARG A 23 -1.60 -8.51 -0.35
C ARG A 23 -2.70 -9.31 0.35
N ALA A 24 -2.38 -10.53 0.77
CA ALA A 24 -3.33 -11.36 1.52
C ALA A 24 -3.76 -10.67 2.84
N PRO A 25 -4.95 -10.97 3.36
CA PRO A 25 -5.44 -10.37 4.62
C PRO A 25 -4.45 -10.50 5.79
N ALA A 26 -3.81 -11.66 5.94
CA ALA A 26 -2.82 -11.90 7.00
C ALA A 26 -1.59 -11.00 6.87
N GLU A 27 -1.06 -10.82 5.64
CA GLU A 27 0.10 -9.96 5.40
C GLU A 27 -0.18 -8.49 5.70
N TYR A 28 -1.39 -8.01 5.39
CA TYR A 28 -1.82 -6.66 5.74
C TYR A 28 -2.01 -6.51 7.26
N ALA A 29 -2.56 -7.52 7.93
CA ALA A 29 -2.74 -7.50 9.38
C ALA A 29 -1.41 -7.50 10.17
N GLU A 30 -0.37 -8.12 9.61
CA GLU A 30 0.98 -8.13 10.20
C GLU A 30 1.67 -6.76 10.09
N ASP A 31 1.68 -6.15 8.91
CA ASP A 31 2.23 -4.81 8.69
C ASP A 31 1.70 -4.17 7.41
N HIS A 32 1.36 -2.89 7.45
CA HIS A 32 0.93 -2.11 6.28
C HIS A 32 1.17 -0.62 6.46
N LEU A 33 1.20 0.11 5.33
CA LEU A 33 1.35 1.56 5.35
C LEU A 33 0.12 2.21 6.02
N PRO A 34 0.31 3.18 6.93
CA PRO A 34 -0.79 3.89 7.55
C PRO A 34 -1.75 4.49 6.51
N GLY A 35 -3.06 4.24 6.68
CA GLY A 35 -4.10 4.72 5.77
C GLY A 35 -4.33 3.84 4.53
N ALA A 36 -3.56 2.76 4.34
CA ALA A 36 -3.81 1.82 3.26
C ALA A 36 -5.11 1.03 3.47
N ILE A 37 -5.83 0.74 2.39
CA ILE A 37 -7.05 -0.07 2.35
C ILE A 37 -6.71 -1.45 1.77
N ASN A 38 -6.95 -2.53 2.51
CA ASN A 38 -6.74 -3.88 2.00
C ASN A 38 -7.86 -4.29 1.04
N LEU A 39 -7.51 -4.52 -0.22
CA LEU A 39 -8.37 -5.10 -1.26
C LEU A 39 -7.66 -6.35 -1.81
N PRO A 40 -7.70 -7.46 -1.05
CA PRO A 40 -6.82 -8.60 -1.27
C PRO A 40 -7.21 -9.35 -2.54
N VAL A 41 -6.20 -9.67 -3.36
CA VAL A 41 -6.36 -10.54 -4.54
C VAL A 41 -6.10 -12.00 -4.18
N LEU A 42 -5.39 -12.24 -3.07
CA LEU A 42 -5.08 -13.55 -2.52
C LEU A 42 -5.88 -13.81 -1.23
N SER A 43 -6.12 -15.07 -0.92
CA SER A 43 -6.66 -15.49 0.38
C SER A 43 -5.53 -15.94 1.30
N ASP A 44 -5.79 -15.99 2.61
CA ASP A 44 -4.85 -16.57 3.57
C ASP A 44 -4.59 -18.06 3.25
N ALA A 45 -3.38 -18.52 3.56
CA ALA A 45 -2.94 -19.90 3.34
C ALA A 45 -3.40 -20.86 4.44
#